data_AF-A0A855XY71-F1
#
_entry.id   AF-A0A855XY71-F1
#
_cell.length_a   1.000
_cell.length_b   1.000
_cell.length_c   1.000
_cell.angle_alpha   90.00
_cell.angle_beta   90.00
_cell.angle_gamma   90.00
#
_symmetry.space_group_name_H-M   'P 1'
#
loop_
_entity.id
_entity.type
_entity.pdbx_description
1 polymer ?
#
loop_
_entity_poly.entity_id
_entity_poly.type
_entity_poly.pdbx_seq_one_letter_code
_entity_poly.pdbx_strand_id
1 'polypeptide(L)'
;MDIYDYAKLLPKEDWQKICGDITNVIDKINLNFTKNKFDIFSIKEGFYQLDLSYWITEFNNRVFDLITNYSLMKMYYDAGIPDQQWHKSPGDNGESIQYFPHFTEEHYGNLYWFSFYMESYYTRFEGIIDSIFHALNIKYMFNIEPKLGFRRKVLKKLKQADLVLHDYFISLPDNQIYRRVNEFRNSIIHNYRPNQISSGSQRIKNDDGSILYKRSEIGKYTTSREFLININESLELLAEITDQVRMVLEESN
;
A
#
# COMPACT_ATOMS: atom_id res chain seq x y z
N MET A 1 16.65 -19.92 -15.43
CA MET A 1 15.41 -19.14 -15.45
C MET A 1 15.71 -17.71 -15.83
N ASP A 2 15.33 -17.30 -17.05
CA ASP A 2 15.27 -15.89 -17.42
C ASP A 2 13.91 -15.34 -16.95
N ILE A 3 13.91 -14.25 -16.19
CA ILE A 3 12.67 -13.72 -15.60
C ILE A 3 11.81 -12.97 -16.62
N TYR A 4 12.42 -12.55 -17.72
CA TYR A 4 11.73 -11.84 -18.80
C TYR A 4 10.81 -12.76 -19.60
N ASP A 5 11.12 -14.07 -19.65
CA ASP A 5 10.26 -15.07 -20.30
C ASP A 5 8.87 -15.17 -19.63
N TYR A 6 8.78 -14.76 -18.36
CA TYR A 6 7.56 -14.80 -17.57
C TYR A 6 6.87 -13.43 -17.46
N ALA A 7 7.41 -12.38 -18.09
CA ALA A 7 6.80 -11.06 -18.10
C ALA A 7 5.52 -11.06 -18.95
N LYS A 8 4.38 -10.83 -18.32
CA LYS A 8 3.06 -10.77 -18.93
C LYS A 8 2.60 -9.31 -19.05
N LEU A 9 2.10 -8.95 -20.22
CA LEU A 9 1.26 -7.76 -20.38
C LEU A 9 -0.12 -8.07 -19.81
N LEU A 10 -0.79 -7.07 -19.24
CA LEU A 10 -2.15 -7.23 -18.74
C LEU A 10 -3.16 -7.00 -19.88
N PRO A 11 -3.82 -8.05 -20.39
CA PRO A 11 -4.82 -7.90 -21.44
C PRO A 11 -6.00 -7.07 -20.92
N LYS A 12 -6.67 -6.35 -21.82
CA LYS A 12 -7.82 -5.52 -21.47
C LYS A 12 -8.96 -6.32 -20.81
N GLU A 13 -9.17 -7.56 -21.24
CA GLU A 13 -10.22 -8.44 -20.71
C GLU A 13 -9.94 -8.83 -19.26
N ASP A 14 -8.69 -9.20 -18.95
CA ASP A 14 -8.26 -9.52 -17.59
C ASP A 14 -8.29 -8.29 -16.68
N TRP A 15 -7.88 -7.14 -17.21
CA TRP A 15 -8.04 -5.85 -16.53
C TRP A 15 -9.50 -5.61 -16.14
N GLN A 16 -10.41 -5.73 -17.11
CA GLN A 16 -11.84 -5.49 -16.89
C GLN A 16 -12.43 -6.49 -15.90
N LYS A 17 -11.99 -7.74 -15.92
CA LYS A 17 -12.42 -8.77 -14.96
C LYS A 17 -11.94 -8.42 -13.54
N ILE A 18 -10.64 -8.18 -13.36
CA ILE A 18 -10.07 -7.88 -12.05
C ILE A 18 -10.65 -6.58 -11.47
N CYS A 19 -10.73 -5.51 -12.28
CA CYS A 19 -11.36 -4.27 -11.85
C CYS A 19 -12.87 -4.43 -11.62
N GLY A 20 -13.54 -5.28 -12.40
CA GLY A 20 -14.93 -5.67 -12.20
C GLY A 20 -15.18 -6.21 -10.79
N ASP A 21 -14.31 -7.11 -10.32
CA ASP A 21 -14.42 -7.74 -9.00
C ASP A 21 -14.30 -6.74 -7.83
N ILE A 22 -13.61 -5.61 -8.04
CA ILE A 22 -13.40 -4.55 -7.03
C ILE A 22 -14.04 -3.21 -7.40
N THR A 23 -14.97 -3.18 -8.36
CA THR A 23 -15.54 -1.92 -8.88
C THR A 23 -16.18 -1.08 -7.77
N ASN A 24 -16.91 -1.72 -6.84
CA ASN A 24 -17.52 -1.04 -5.70
C ASN A 24 -16.49 -0.32 -4.81
N VAL A 25 -15.28 -0.86 -4.71
CA VAL A 25 -14.18 -0.27 -3.93
C VAL A 25 -13.56 0.89 -4.71
N ILE A 26 -13.32 0.70 -6.01
CA ILE A 26 -12.78 1.74 -6.90
C ILE A 26 -13.68 2.98 -6.90
N ASP A 27 -14.99 2.78 -7.02
CA ASP A 27 -15.98 3.87 -7.05
C ASP A 27 -15.98 4.67 -5.73
N LYS A 28 -15.79 3.99 -4.60
CA LYS A 28 -15.70 4.63 -3.28
C LYS A 28 -14.37 5.34 -3.02
N ILE A 29 -13.28 4.91 -3.66
CA ILE A 29 -11.96 5.55 -3.47
C ILE A 29 -11.84 6.83 -4.29
N ASN A 30 -12.48 6.96 -5.45
CA ASN A 30 -12.30 8.17 -6.27
C ASN A 30 -13.03 9.38 -5.69
N LEU A 31 -12.32 10.50 -5.56
CA LEU A 31 -12.92 11.79 -5.18
C LEU A 31 -13.49 12.50 -6.40
N ASN A 32 -14.65 13.13 -6.24
CA ASN A 32 -15.30 13.89 -7.29
C ASN A 32 -14.53 15.17 -7.60
N PHE A 33 -14.43 15.47 -8.89
CA PHE A 33 -13.89 16.73 -9.35
C PHE A 33 -14.93 17.84 -9.19
N THR A 34 -14.73 18.76 -8.24
CA THR A 34 -15.48 20.01 -8.20
C THR A 34 -14.91 20.96 -9.26
N LYS A 35 -15.62 21.15 -10.38
CA LYS A 35 -15.33 22.22 -11.35
C LYS A 35 -15.58 23.58 -10.68
N ASN A 36 -14.59 24.09 -9.95
CA ASN A 36 -14.70 25.41 -9.34
C ASN A 36 -14.47 26.48 -10.42
N LYS A 37 -15.47 27.36 -10.59
CA LYS A 37 -15.31 28.57 -11.38
C LYS A 37 -14.35 29.47 -10.64
N PHE A 38 -13.24 29.84 -11.27
CA PHE A 38 -12.30 30.80 -10.70
C PHE A 38 -13.04 32.11 -10.40
N ASP A 39 -13.19 32.44 -9.11
CA ASP A 39 -13.79 33.70 -8.71
C ASP A 39 -12.74 34.81 -8.78
N ILE A 40 -12.90 35.71 -9.74
CA ILE A 40 -12.01 36.85 -9.98
C ILE A 40 -12.08 37.84 -8.79
N PHE A 41 -13.14 37.80 -7.98
CA PHE A 41 -13.33 38.72 -6.86
C PHE A 41 -12.55 38.33 -5.59
N SER A 42 -12.09 37.08 -5.45
CA SER A 42 -11.21 36.64 -4.35
C SER A 42 -10.01 35.82 -4.84
N ILE A 43 -9.09 36.49 -5.54
CA ILE A 43 -7.87 35.91 -6.13
C ILE A 43 -7.16 34.87 -5.23
N LYS A 44 -7.02 35.16 -3.93
CA LYS A 44 -6.40 34.24 -2.96
C LYS A 44 -7.17 32.93 -2.84
N GLU A 45 -8.49 32.99 -2.62
CA GLU A 45 -9.34 31.81 -2.50
C GLU A 45 -9.41 31.04 -3.83
N GLY A 46 -9.43 31.77 -4.96
CA GLY A 46 -9.33 31.19 -6.29
C GLY A 46 -8.05 30.35 -6.48
N PHE A 47 -6.90 30.80 -5.98
CA PHE A 47 -5.66 30.01 -6.01
C PHE A 47 -5.75 28.74 -5.15
N TYR A 48 -6.28 28.81 -3.92
CA TYR A 48 -6.48 27.62 -3.09
C TYR A 48 -7.44 26.62 -3.73
N GLN A 49 -8.49 27.08 -4.40
CA GLN A 49 -9.42 26.19 -5.12
C GLN A 49 -8.75 25.48 -6.30
N LEU A 50 -7.88 26.17 -7.06
CA LEU A 50 -7.09 25.57 -8.13
C LEU A 50 -6.11 24.53 -7.57
N ASP A 51 -5.38 24.87 -6.52
CA ASP A 51 -4.43 23.95 -5.88
C ASP A 51 -5.15 22.74 -5.29
N LEU A 52 -6.33 22.93 -4.70
CA LEU A 52 -7.12 21.83 -4.15
C LEU A 52 -7.59 20.89 -5.27
N SER A 53 -8.08 21.46 -6.38
CA SER A 53 -8.51 20.68 -7.55
C SER A 53 -7.35 19.88 -8.14
N TYR A 54 -6.15 20.47 -8.16
CA TYR A 54 -4.93 19.77 -8.56
C TYR A 54 -4.65 18.58 -7.62
N TRP A 55 -4.66 18.77 -6.31
CA TRP A 55 -4.38 17.69 -5.36
C TRP A 55 -5.44 16.58 -5.34
N ILE A 56 -6.71 16.90 -5.58
CA ILE A 56 -7.77 15.90 -5.79
C ILE A 56 -7.50 15.10 -7.06
N THR A 57 -7.10 15.76 -8.15
CA THR A 57 -6.74 15.08 -9.41
C THR A 57 -5.52 14.18 -9.21
N GLU A 58 -4.50 14.67 -8.52
CA GLU A 58 -3.30 13.90 -8.21
C GLU A 58 -3.61 12.69 -7.32
N PHE A 59 -4.50 12.84 -6.33
CA PHE A 59 -5.01 11.74 -5.54
C PHE A 59 -5.67 10.66 -6.43
N ASN A 60 -6.61 11.05 -7.30
CA ASN A 60 -7.29 10.12 -8.20
C ASN A 60 -6.33 9.43 -9.18
N ASN A 61 -5.34 10.16 -9.71
CA ASN A 61 -4.30 9.59 -10.56
C ASN A 61 -3.51 8.52 -9.81
N ARG A 62 -3.13 8.77 -8.55
CA ARG A 62 -2.42 7.80 -7.70
C ARG A 62 -3.26 6.57 -7.39
N VAL A 63 -4.56 6.75 -7.19
CA VAL A 63 -5.53 5.65 -7.03
C VAL A 63 -5.56 4.79 -8.29
N PHE A 64 -5.74 5.40 -9.47
CA PHE A 64 -5.70 4.68 -10.75
C PHE A 64 -4.40 3.88 -10.94
N ASP A 65 -3.28 4.51 -10.60
CA ASP A 65 -1.95 3.92 -10.59
C ASP A 65 -1.83 2.71 -9.63
N LEU A 66 -2.42 2.80 -8.43
CA LEU A 66 -2.49 1.71 -7.46
C LEU A 66 -3.36 0.56 -7.98
N ILE A 67 -4.53 0.84 -8.54
CA ILE A 67 -5.41 -0.16 -9.15
C ILE A 67 -4.71 -0.86 -10.32
N THR A 68 -3.89 -0.12 -11.06
CA THR A 68 -3.08 -0.69 -12.15
C THR A 68 -2.04 -1.65 -11.66
N ASN A 69 -1.31 -1.24 -10.64
CA ASN A 69 -0.35 -2.09 -9.96
C ASN A 69 -1.01 -3.34 -9.35
N TYR A 70 -2.15 -3.16 -8.67
CA TYR A 70 -2.94 -4.25 -8.09
C TYR A 70 -3.38 -5.26 -9.15
N SER A 71 -3.89 -4.80 -10.28
CA SER A 71 -4.40 -5.68 -11.33
C SER A 71 -3.29 -6.53 -11.96
N LEU A 72 -2.11 -5.92 -12.18
CA LEU A 72 -0.91 -6.66 -12.60
C LEU A 72 -0.50 -7.70 -11.55
N MET A 73 -0.42 -7.30 -10.27
CA MET A 73 -0.11 -8.21 -9.17
C MET A 73 -1.08 -9.40 -9.11
N LYS A 74 -2.39 -9.11 -9.17
CA LYS A 74 -3.45 -10.12 -9.09
C LYS A 74 -3.40 -11.10 -10.26
N MET A 75 -3.08 -10.63 -11.47
CA MET A 75 -2.88 -11.50 -12.64
C MET A 75 -1.78 -12.54 -12.40
N TYR A 76 -0.63 -12.15 -11.82
CA TYR A 76 0.44 -13.11 -11.50
C TYR A 76 0.07 -14.06 -10.36
N TYR A 77 -0.71 -13.59 -9.39
CA TYR A 77 -1.26 -14.47 -8.35
C TYR A 77 -2.19 -15.53 -8.94
N ASP A 78 -3.11 -15.11 -9.82
CA ASP A 78 -4.09 -15.98 -10.45
C ASP A 78 -3.47 -16.95 -11.45
N ALA A 79 -2.33 -16.60 -12.03
CA ALA A 79 -1.52 -17.50 -12.85
C ALA A 79 -0.87 -18.65 -12.04
N GLY A 80 -0.90 -18.59 -10.71
CA GLY A 80 -0.54 -19.69 -9.82
C GLY A 80 0.79 -19.50 -9.09
N ILE A 81 0.71 -19.48 -7.75
CA ILE A 81 1.84 -19.43 -6.81
C ILE A 81 1.57 -20.44 -5.68
N PRO A 82 2.09 -21.68 -5.72
CA PRO A 82 1.77 -22.73 -4.76
C PRO A 82 2.64 -22.66 -3.49
N ASP A 83 2.72 -21.49 -2.86
CA ASP A 83 3.60 -21.21 -1.72
C ASP A 83 2.96 -21.46 -0.34
N GLN A 84 1.74 -22.01 -0.29
CA GLN A 84 1.09 -22.34 0.98
C GLN A 84 1.90 -23.35 1.80
N GLN A 85 2.51 -24.32 1.10
CA GLN A 85 3.56 -25.15 1.65
C GLN A 85 4.90 -24.71 1.05
N TRP A 86 5.44 -23.59 1.53
CA TRP A 86 6.71 -23.04 1.05
C TRP A 86 7.94 -23.79 1.56
N HIS A 87 7.81 -24.73 2.50
CA HIS A 87 8.88 -25.65 2.88
C HIS A 87 8.33 -27.01 3.31
N LYS A 88 9.19 -28.03 3.26
CA LYS A 88 8.96 -29.34 3.89
C LYS A 88 10.25 -29.94 4.44
N SER A 89 10.11 -30.78 5.46
CA SER A 89 11.20 -31.54 6.09
C SER A 89 10.70 -32.95 6.45
N PRO A 90 11.38 -34.02 6.03
CA PRO A 90 12.56 -34.02 5.14
C PRO A 90 12.19 -33.61 3.70
N GLY A 91 13.20 -33.20 2.94
CA GLY A 91 13.09 -32.96 1.49
C GLY A 91 13.03 -34.25 0.69
N ASP A 92 12.55 -34.18 -0.55
CA ASP A 92 12.35 -35.37 -1.40
C ASP A 92 13.67 -36.02 -1.84
N ASN A 93 14.76 -35.27 -1.93
CA ASN A 93 16.05 -35.76 -2.44
C ASN A 93 17.09 -35.91 -1.32
N GLY A 94 16.63 -36.09 -0.08
CA GLY A 94 17.50 -36.29 1.08
C GLY A 94 18.01 -35.01 1.73
N GLU A 95 17.54 -33.83 1.31
CA GLU A 95 17.81 -32.58 2.01
C GLU A 95 17.08 -32.54 3.36
N SER A 96 17.69 -31.91 4.38
CA SER A 96 17.01 -31.70 5.67
C SER A 96 15.75 -30.84 5.52
N ILE A 97 15.79 -29.84 4.62
CA ILE A 97 14.69 -28.92 4.32
C ILE A 97 14.67 -28.68 2.81
N GLN A 98 13.51 -28.80 2.19
CA GLN A 98 13.25 -28.41 0.81
C GLN A 98 12.33 -27.19 0.79
N TYR A 99 12.77 -26.12 0.13
CA TYR A 99 11.95 -24.91 -0.08
C TYR A 99 11.17 -25.01 -1.39
N PHE A 100 9.97 -24.42 -1.39
CA PHE A 100 9.05 -24.37 -2.51
C PHE A 100 8.87 -25.72 -3.22
N PRO A 101 8.48 -26.79 -2.50
CA PRO A 101 8.42 -28.15 -3.01
C PRO A 101 7.49 -28.36 -4.21
N HIS A 102 6.53 -27.45 -4.42
CA HIS A 102 5.52 -27.51 -5.49
C HIS A 102 5.81 -26.54 -6.64
N PHE A 103 6.98 -25.90 -6.66
CA PHE A 103 7.31 -24.91 -7.67
C PHE A 103 7.89 -25.54 -8.93
N THR A 104 7.36 -25.09 -10.07
CA THR A 104 8.00 -25.20 -11.39
C THR A 104 8.71 -23.88 -11.70
N GLU A 105 9.47 -23.79 -12.80
CA GLU A 105 10.07 -22.51 -13.22
C GLU A 105 9.02 -21.42 -13.43
N GLU A 106 7.85 -21.75 -13.98
CA GLU A 106 6.74 -20.81 -14.14
C GLU A 106 6.26 -20.23 -12.81
N HIS A 107 6.15 -21.05 -11.77
CA HIS A 107 5.75 -20.59 -10.44
C HIS A 107 6.77 -19.59 -9.85
N TYR A 108 8.06 -19.80 -10.10
CA TYR A 108 9.09 -18.83 -9.70
C TYR A 108 8.97 -17.51 -10.48
N GLY A 109 8.67 -17.59 -11.78
CA GLY A 109 8.39 -16.43 -12.62
C GLY A 109 7.20 -15.62 -12.11
N ASN A 110 6.08 -16.29 -11.85
CA ASN A 110 4.87 -15.67 -11.28
C ASN A 110 5.16 -15.04 -9.91
N LEU A 111 5.86 -15.75 -9.01
CA LEU A 111 6.19 -15.24 -7.67
C LEU A 111 7.05 -13.98 -7.72
N TYR A 112 8.02 -13.93 -8.63
CA TYR A 112 8.87 -12.75 -8.81
C TYR A 112 8.06 -11.53 -9.23
N TRP A 113 7.26 -11.64 -10.29
CA TRP A 113 6.49 -10.52 -10.79
C TRP A 113 5.38 -10.10 -9.82
N PHE A 114 4.70 -11.06 -9.18
CA PHE A 114 3.80 -10.80 -8.06
C PHE A 114 4.52 -9.97 -6.98
N SER A 115 5.70 -10.43 -6.55
CA SER A 115 6.51 -9.74 -5.53
C SER A 115 6.89 -8.32 -5.94
N PHE A 116 7.29 -8.13 -7.20
CA PHE A 116 7.65 -6.82 -7.74
C PHE A 116 6.48 -5.82 -7.64
N TYR A 117 5.30 -6.22 -8.09
CA TYR A 117 4.12 -5.36 -8.01
C TYR A 117 3.63 -5.18 -6.57
N MET A 118 3.66 -6.24 -5.75
CA MET A 118 3.34 -6.20 -4.32
C MET A 118 4.22 -5.20 -3.55
N GLU A 119 5.53 -5.17 -3.80
CA GLU A 119 6.43 -4.21 -3.15
C GLU A 119 6.08 -2.76 -3.55
N SER A 120 5.74 -2.55 -4.82
CA SER A 120 5.30 -1.25 -5.33
C SER A 120 3.95 -0.82 -4.73
N TYR A 121 3.01 -1.75 -4.53
CA TYR A 121 1.70 -1.49 -3.93
C TYR A 121 1.82 -0.76 -2.59
N TYR A 122 2.60 -1.28 -1.65
CA TYR A 122 2.71 -0.72 -0.30
C TYR A 122 3.28 0.70 -0.30
N THR A 123 4.17 1.01 -1.25
CA THR A 123 4.72 2.36 -1.39
C THR A 123 3.69 3.32 -2.02
N ARG A 124 2.92 2.85 -3.01
CA ARG A 124 1.86 3.62 -3.65
C ARG A 124 0.71 3.92 -2.68
N PHE A 125 0.32 2.95 -1.85
CA PHE A 125 -0.68 3.12 -0.80
C PHE A 125 -0.32 4.30 0.12
N GLU A 126 0.91 4.31 0.64
CA GLU A 126 1.37 5.41 1.50
C GLU A 126 1.42 6.75 0.75
N GLY A 127 1.79 6.73 -0.54
CA GLY A 127 1.76 7.92 -1.39
C GLY A 127 0.37 8.49 -1.65
N ILE A 128 -0.68 7.67 -1.59
CA ILE A 128 -2.09 8.14 -1.65
C ILE A 128 -2.46 8.83 -0.35
N ILE A 129 -2.12 8.22 0.79
CA ILE A 129 -2.32 8.86 2.11
C ILE A 129 -1.61 10.21 2.18
N ASP A 130 -0.39 10.34 1.63
CA ASP A 130 0.30 11.65 1.54
C ASP A 130 -0.51 12.69 0.76
N SER A 131 -1.06 12.30 -0.40
CA SER A 131 -1.84 13.22 -1.22
C SER A 131 -3.10 13.74 -0.51
N ILE A 132 -3.72 12.93 0.37
CA ILE A 132 -4.80 13.37 1.25
C ILE A 132 -4.31 14.50 2.18
N PHE A 133 -3.15 14.33 2.83
CA PHE A 133 -2.60 15.36 3.72
C PHE A 133 -2.26 16.65 2.97
N HIS A 134 -1.85 16.57 1.70
CA HIS A 134 -1.69 17.73 0.85
C HIS A 134 -3.01 18.44 0.56
N ALA A 135 -4.06 17.68 0.17
CA ALA A 135 -5.38 18.24 -0.05
C ALA A 135 -5.94 18.94 1.20
N LEU A 136 -5.80 18.32 2.38
CA LEU A 136 -6.23 18.91 3.66
C LEU A 136 -5.44 20.18 4.01
N ASN A 137 -4.12 20.20 3.78
CA ASN A 137 -3.29 21.38 3.99
C ASN A 137 -3.76 22.59 3.16
N ILE A 138 -4.24 22.34 1.93
CA ILE A 138 -4.81 23.37 1.05
C ILE A 138 -6.24 23.73 1.45
N LYS A 139 -7.12 22.74 1.68
CA LYS A 139 -8.53 22.94 2.05
C LYS A 139 -8.69 23.85 3.27
N TYR A 140 -7.88 23.62 4.30
CA TYR A 140 -7.92 24.43 5.52
C TYR A 140 -6.89 25.58 5.53
N MET A 141 -6.22 25.84 4.40
CA MET A 141 -5.22 26.91 4.24
C MET A 141 -4.15 26.92 5.34
N PHE A 142 -3.69 25.74 5.78
CA PHE A 142 -2.70 25.65 6.86
C PHE A 142 -1.33 26.20 6.48
N ASN A 143 -1.04 26.30 5.17
CA ASN A 143 0.21 26.84 4.62
C ASN A 143 1.46 26.14 5.17
N ILE A 144 1.38 24.82 5.39
CA ILE A 144 2.51 24.02 5.85
C ILE A 144 3.33 23.57 4.63
N GLU A 145 4.63 23.81 4.68
CA GLU A 145 5.55 23.33 3.66
C GLU A 145 5.73 21.79 3.72
N PRO A 146 5.74 21.09 2.57
CA PRO A 146 5.84 19.64 2.50
C PRO A 146 7.29 19.16 2.70
N LYS A 147 7.76 19.25 3.94
CA LYS A 147 9.08 18.81 4.40
C LYS A 147 8.96 17.67 5.40
N LEU A 148 10.09 17.19 5.92
CA LEU A 148 10.12 16.14 6.95
C LEU A 148 9.13 16.45 8.10
N GLY A 149 8.29 15.48 8.41
CA GLY A 149 7.23 15.60 9.41
C GLY A 149 6.00 16.40 8.95
N PHE A 150 5.78 16.55 7.64
CA PHE A 150 4.63 17.22 7.05
C PHE A 150 3.30 16.74 7.63
N ARG A 151 3.00 15.43 7.56
CA ARG A 151 1.76 14.85 8.11
C ARG A 151 1.51 15.24 9.56
N ARG A 152 2.54 15.12 10.42
CA ARG A 152 2.47 15.49 11.84
C ARG A 152 2.12 16.96 12.04
N LYS A 153 2.69 17.85 11.22
CA LYS A 153 2.39 19.30 11.27
C LYS A 153 0.96 19.57 10.82
N VAL A 154 0.49 18.90 9.76
CA VAL A 154 -0.90 19.01 9.28
C VAL A 154 -1.87 18.53 10.35
N LEU A 155 -1.65 17.35 10.96
CA LEU A 155 -2.47 16.84 12.07
C LEU A 155 -2.54 17.82 13.25
N LYS A 156 -1.41 18.42 13.64
CA LYS A 156 -1.39 19.40 14.73
C LYS A 156 -2.31 20.61 14.45
N LYS A 157 -2.39 21.06 13.20
CA LYS A 157 -3.30 22.14 12.78
C LYS A 157 -4.73 21.65 12.62
N LEU A 158 -4.91 20.44 12.08
CA LEU A 158 -6.21 19.81 11.90
C LEU A 158 -6.96 19.67 13.22
N LYS A 159 -6.28 19.37 14.33
CA LYS A 159 -6.90 19.32 15.67
C LYS A 159 -7.74 20.56 16.02
N GLN A 160 -7.37 21.73 15.52
CA GLN A 160 -8.08 22.99 15.78
C GLN A 160 -9.18 23.28 14.75
N ALA A 161 -9.05 22.75 13.53
CA ALA A 161 -9.95 23.04 12.41
C ALA A 161 -11.06 21.98 12.27
N ASP A 162 -10.74 20.72 12.52
CA ASP A 162 -11.63 19.57 12.44
C ASP A 162 -11.15 18.48 13.39
N LEU A 163 -11.73 18.46 14.59
CA LEU A 163 -11.36 17.52 15.63
C LEU A 163 -11.76 16.08 15.27
N VAL A 164 -12.88 15.90 14.56
CA VAL A 164 -13.37 14.57 14.18
C VAL A 164 -12.41 13.92 13.20
N LEU A 165 -12.01 14.64 12.15
CA LEU A 165 -11.07 14.12 11.16
C LEU A 165 -9.67 13.95 11.76
N HIS A 166 -9.25 14.85 12.65
CA HIS A 166 -8.00 14.68 13.40
C HIS A 166 -7.98 13.37 14.21
N ASP A 167 -9.02 13.12 14.99
CA ASP A 167 -9.09 11.95 15.87
C ASP A 167 -9.14 10.64 15.06
N TYR A 168 -9.82 10.66 13.91
CA TYR A 168 -9.78 9.56 12.94
C TYR A 168 -8.34 9.25 12.50
N PHE A 169 -7.60 10.23 11.99
CA PHE A 169 -6.22 10.01 11.52
C PHE A 169 -5.25 9.62 12.65
N ILE A 170 -5.46 10.11 13.88
CA ILE A 170 -4.66 9.69 15.04
C ILE A 170 -4.93 8.24 15.43
N SER A 171 -6.13 7.71 15.16
CA SER A 171 -6.48 6.32 15.42
C SER A 171 -6.00 5.34 14.35
N LEU A 172 -5.66 5.80 13.14
CA LEU A 172 -5.23 4.91 12.04
C LEU A 172 -4.03 4.00 12.40
N PRO A 173 -2.98 4.46 13.11
CA PRO A 173 -1.90 3.58 13.57
C PRO A 173 -2.38 2.39 14.44
N ASP A 174 -3.51 2.54 15.14
CA ASP A 174 -4.10 1.48 15.94
C ASP A 174 -4.96 0.52 15.09
N ASN A 175 -5.40 0.92 13.89
CA ASN A 175 -6.10 0.04 12.95
C ASN A 175 -5.16 -1.12 12.51
N GLN A 176 -5.62 -2.36 12.68
CA GLN A 176 -4.80 -3.54 12.42
C GLN A 176 -4.37 -3.67 10.95
N ILE A 177 -5.23 -3.30 10.00
CA ILE A 177 -4.95 -3.36 8.57
C ILE A 177 -3.88 -2.33 8.23
N TYR A 178 -4.06 -1.08 8.67
CA TYR A 178 -3.10 0.01 8.46
C TYR A 178 -1.73 -0.31 9.07
N ARG A 179 -1.72 -0.87 10.29
CA ARG A 179 -0.50 -1.30 10.96
C ARG A 179 0.24 -2.36 10.17
N ARG A 180 -0.47 -3.36 9.65
CA ARG A 180 0.13 -4.43 8.84
C ARG A 180 0.69 -3.93 7.50
N VAL A 181 -0.01 -3.02 6.84
CA VAL A 181 0.49 -2.31 5.63
C VAL A 181 1.83 -1.60 5.95
N ASN A 182 1.88 -0.87 7.07
CA ASN A 182 3.10 -0.18 7.49
C ASN A 182 4.23 -1.12 7.89
N GLU A 183 3.93 -2.22 8.56
CA GLU A 183 4.91 -3.26 8.91
C GLU A 183 5.51 -3.91 7.66
N PHE A 184 4.68 -4.26 6.68
CA PHE A 184 5.15 -4.78 5.39
C PHE A 184 5.98 -3.76 4.63
N ARG A 185 5.47 -2.53 4.46
CA ARG A 185 6.20 -1.45 3.80
C ARG A 185 7.57 -1.20 4.45
N ASN A 186 7.59 -1.05 5.78
CA ASN A 186 8.83 -0.83 6.53
C ASN A 186 9.81 -2.00 6.34
N SER A 187 9.30 -3.24 6.33
CA SER A 187 10.14 -4.42 6.14
C SER A 187 10.72 -4.51 4.74
N ILE A 188 9.93 -4.19 3.72
CA ILE A 188 10.35 -4.17 2.31
C ILE A 188 11.44 -3.11 2.08
N ILE A 189 11.31 -1.93 2.68
CA ILE A 189 12.23 -0.80 2.46
C ILE A 189 13.49 -0.92 3.31
N HIS A 190 13.36 -1.35 4.57
CA HIS A 190 14.42 -1.20 5.58
C HIS A 190 14.92 -2.51 6.20
N ASN A 191 14.24 -3.64 6.00
CA ASN A 191 14.58 -4.92 6.64
C ASN A 191 14.67 -6.07 5.62
N TYR A 192 14.66 -7.32 6.12
CA TYR A 192 14.45 -8.49 5.29
C TYR A 192 13.06 -8.44 4.66
N ARG A 193 13.04 -8.59 3.34
CA ARG A 193 11.82 -8.65 2.54
C ARG A 193 10.98 -9.86 2.97
N PRO A 194 9.74 -9.70 3.47
CA PRO A 194 8.97 -10.82 4.03
C PRO A 194 8.54 -11.86 2.99
N ASN A 195 8.49 -11.48 1.71
CA ASN A 195 8.31 -12.35 0.54
C ASN A 195 9.59 -13.10 0.11
N GLN A 196 10.66 -13.01 0.89
CA GLN A 196 11.88 -13.80 0.71
C GLN A 196 12.14 -14.61 1.98
N ILE A 197 12.66 -15.83 1.82
CA ILE A 197 13.01 -16.66 2.98
C ILE A 197 14.15 -15.99 3.72
N SER A 198 13.91 -15.59 4.96
CA SER A 198 14.94 -14.98 5.79
C SER A 198 16.04 -15.99 6.16
N SER A 199 17.22 -15.49 6.54
CA SER A 199 18.38 -16.32 6.87
C SER A 199 18.21 -17.25 8.08
N GLY A 200 17.09 -17.16 8.79
CA GLY A 200 16.84 -17.85 10.06
C GLY A 200 17.66 -17.27 11.24
N SER A 201 18.54 -16.31 10.99
CA SER A 201 19.38 -15.69 12.02
C SER A 201 18.61 -14.61 12.78
N GLN A 202 18.62 -14.69 14.10
CA GLN A 202 18.05 -13.70 15.02
C GLN A 202 19.16 -13.12 15.89
N ARG A 203 19.15 -11.79 16.01
CA ARG A 203 20.01 -11.05 16.93
C ARG A 203 19.21 -10.73 18.19
N ILE A 204 19.59 -11.33 19.30
CA ILE A 204 18.97 -11.10 20.61
C ILE A 204 19.92 -10.19 21.39
N LYS A 205 19.43 -9.03 21.82
CA LYS A 205 20.16 -8.15 22.73
C LYS A 205 19.69 -8.47 24.15
N ASN A 206 20.62 -8.88 25.00
CA ASN A 206 20.34 -9.15 26.40
C ASN A 206 20.28 -7.83 27.19
N ASP A 207 19.70 -7.87 28.40
CA ASP A 207 19.56 -6.71 29.28
C ASP A 207 20.92 -6.10 29.68
N ASP A 208 21.98 -6.90 29.70
CA ASP A 208 23.36 -6.48 29.95
C ASP A 208 24.05 -5.80 28.73
N GLY A 209 23.34 -5.69 27.61
CA GLY A 209 23.83 -5.11 26.37
C GLY A 209 24.62 -6.07 25.46
N SER A 210 24.86 -7.32 25.90
CA SER A 210 25.48 -8.35 25.08
C SER A 210 24.56 -8.79 23.93
N ILE A 211 25.17 -9.31 22.86
CA ILE A 211 24.47 -9.73 21.64
C ILE A 211 24.63 -11.23 21.47
N LEU A 212 23.52 -11.96 21.44
CA LEU A 212 23.45 -13.37 21.14
C LEU A 212 22.90 -13.58 19.72
N TYR A 213 23.59 -14.38 18.92
CA TYR A 213 23.12 -14.81 17.62
C TYR A 213 22.46 -16.18 17.76
N LYS A 214 21.14 -16.23 17.54
CA LYS A 214 20.37 -17.48 17.53
C LYS A 214 20.00 -17.82 16.09
N ARG A 215 20.30 -19.04 15.64
CA ARG A 215 19.81 -19.55 14.36
C ARG A 215 18.52 -20.34 14.63
N SER A 216 17.41 -19.90 14.04
CA SER A 216 16.24 -20.77 13.86
C SER A 216 16.55 -21.71 12.71
N GLU A 217 16.20 -23.00 12.84
CA GLU A 217 16.49 -24.02 11.82
C GLU A 217 15.83 -23.71 10.48
N ILE A 218 14.70 -22.99 10.49
CA ILE A 218 13.93 -22.58 9.32
C ILE A 218 13.78 -21.05 9.33
N GLY A 219 13.94 -20.42 8.16
CA GLY A 219 13.70 -18.98 7.96
C GLY A 219 12.24 -18.58 8.21
N LYS A 220 11.94 -17.30 8.02
CA LYS A 220 10.56 -16.79 7.97
C LYS A 220 10.21 -16.42 6.54
N TYR A 221 8.96 -16.65 6.14
CA TYR A 221 8.42 -16.32 4.84
C TYR A 221 6.92 -16.00 4.98
N THR A 222 6.48 -14.93 4.32
CA THR A 222 5.07 -14.55 4.19
C THR A 222 4.59 -14.98 2.81
N THR A 223 3.49 -15.73 2.77
CA THR A 223 2.94 -16.25 1.51
C THR A 223 2.29 -15.16 0.66
N SER A 224 2.27 -15.35 -0.65
CA SER A 224 1.56 -14.52 -1.63
C SER A 224 0.08 -14.35 -1.27
N ARG A 225 -0.56 -15.40 -0.73
CA ARG A 225 -1.95 -15.33 -0.23
C ARG A 225 -2.09 -14.36 0.94
N GLU A 226 -1.17 -14.38 1.91
CA GLU A 226 -1.21 -13.47 3.05
C GLU A 226 -1.04 -12.00 2.62
N PHE A 227 -0.15 -11.74 1.64
CA PHE A 227 -0.03 -10.41 1.05
C PHE A 227 -1.30 -10.00 0.33
N LEU A 228 -1.90 -10.89 -0.49
CA LEU A 228 -3.11 -10.58 -1.23
C LEU A 228 -4.29 -10.26 -0.29
N ILE A 229 -4.45 -11.02 0.80
CA ILE A 229 -5.48 -10.74 1.82
C ILE A 229 -5.29 -9.33 2.39
N ASN A 230 -4.08 -9.00 2.85
CA ASN A 230 -3.84 -7.67 3.42
C ASN A 230 -4.03 -6.55 2.40
N ILE A 231 -3.65 -6.78 1.15
CA ILE A 231 -3.84 -5.81 0.06
C ILE A 231 -5.32 -5.57 -0.18
N ASN A 232 -6.13 -6.62 -0.31
CA ASN A 232 -7.58 -6.47 -0.49
C ASN A 232 -8.22 -5.75 0.71
N GLU A 233 -7.87 -6.12 1.94
CA GLU A 233 -8.35 -5.43 3.15
C GLU A 233 -7.93 -3.95 3.18
N SER A 234 -6.71 -3.64 2.71
CA SER A 234 -6.21 -2.26 2.67
C SER A 234 -6.89 -1.42 1.59
N LEU A 235 -7.36 -2.00 0.48
CA LEU A 235 -8.18 -1.27 -0.50
C LEU A 235 -9.51 -0.85 0.10
N GLU A 236 -10.16 -1.72 0.88
CA GLU A 236 -11.38 -1.37 1.63
C GLU A 236 -11.12 -0.28 2.67
N LEU A 237 -9.99 -0.38 3.40
CA LEU A 237 -9.57 0.68 4.32
C LEU A 237 -9.32 2.00 3.58
N LEU A 238 -8.75 1.98 2.37
CA LEU A 238 -8.54 3.18 1.58
C LEU A 238 -9.87 3.81 1.17
N ALA A 239 -10.88 3.00 0.83
CA ALA A 239 -12.23 3.49 0.58
C ALA A 239 -12.82 4.16 1.83
N GLU A 240 -12.68 3.54 3.00
CA GLU A 240 -13.12 4.11 4.28
C GLU A 240 -12.43 5.44 4.59
N ILE A 241 -11.10 5.51 4.45
CA ILE A 241 -10.31 6.74 4.65
C ILE A 241 -10.79 7.82 3.67
N THR A 242 -11.03 7.44 2.41
CA THR A 242 -11.53 8.36 1.38
C THR A 242 -12.89 8.92 1.79
N ASP A 243 -13.82 8.09 2.27
CA ASP A 243 -15.14 8.53 2.71
C ASP A 243 -15.05 9.55 3.86
N GLN A 244 -14.13 9.36 4.82
CA GLN A 244 -13.90 10.33 5.90
C GLN A 244 -13.45 11.69 5.39
N VAL A 245 -12.60 11.73 4.36
CA VAL A 245 -12.12 13.01 3.80
C VAL A 245 -13.03 13.57 2.73
N ARG A 246 -13.85 12.74 2.09
CA ARG A 246 -14.78 13.14 1.04
C ARG A 246 -15.73 14.23 1.53
N MET A 247 -16.29 14.04 2.72
CA MET A 247 -17.18 15.02 3.35
C MET A 247 -16.54 16.41 3.41
N VAL A 248 -15.25 16.48 3.74
CA VAL A 248 -14.52 17.74 3.87
C VAL A 248 -14.06 18.29 2.51
N LEU A 249 -13.56 17.43 1.63
CA LEU A 249 -12.91 17.84 0.38
C LEU A 249 -13.92 18.19 -0.72
N GLU A 250 -15.10 17.56 -0.73
CA GLU A 250 -16.13 17.79 -1.76
C GLU A 250 -17.20 18.82 -1.34
N GLU A 251 -17.32 19.15 -0.06
CA GLU A 251 -18.21 20.23 0.37
C GLU A 251 -17.73 21.58 -0.17
N SER A 252 -18.61 22.22 -0.93
CA SER A 252 -18.43 23.61 -1.39
C SER A 252 -18.65 24.54 -0.20
N ASN A 253 -17.63 25.34 0.14
CA ASN A 253 -17.81 26.50 1.01
C ASN A 253 -18.58 27.60 0.25
#